data_AF-A0A4S8MWA7-F1
#
_entry.id   AF-A0A4S8MWA7-F1
#
_cell.length_a   1.000
_cell.length_b   1.000
_cell.length_c   1.000
_cell.angle_alpha   90.00
_cell.angle_beta   90.00
_cell.angle_gamma   90.00
#
_symmetry.space_group_name_H-M   'P 1'
#
loop_
_entity.id
_entity.type
_entity.pdbx_description
1 polymer ?
#
loop_
_entity_poly.entity_id
_entity_poly.type
_entity_poly.pdbx_seq_one_letter_code
_entity_poly.pdbx_strand_id
1 'polypeptide(L)'
;MEDFIAAGRLNPAQEPTYKGFLQVFSAWILEEDLPFTTGESPALKRVYDYLKIQFRLPSDTTVRKTLDSIVNILHGNVVEEISVLICPNDSNFFSGVIAHWIDDNWNLIERLVDFKHLENREHAG
;
A
#
# COMPACT_ATOMS: atom_id res chain seq x y z
N MET A 1 35.77 -14.65 -8.06
CA MET A 1 35.71 -13.26 -7.52
C MET A 1 35.10 -12.32 -8.55
N GLU A 2 35.44 -12.46 -9.83
CA GLU A 2 34.84 -11.69 -10.93
C GLU A 2 33.32 -11.89 -11.05
N ASP A 3 32.82 -13.13 -10.92
CA ASP A 3 31.38 -13.42 -10.93
C ASP A 3 30.62 -12.76 -9.76
N PHE A 4 31.28 -12.66 -8.60
CA PHE A 4 30.72 -12.05 -7.39
C PHE A 4 30.65 -10.52 -7.53
N ILE A 5 31.64 -9.92 -8.18
CA ILE A 5 31.67 -8.48 -8.50
C ILE A 5 30.67 -8.15 -9.61
N ALA A 6 30.49 -9.03 -10.59
CA ALA A 6 29.47 -8.89 -11.63
C ALA A 6 28.05 -8.98 -11.04
N ALA A 7 27.79 -9.96 -10.16
CA ALA A 7 26.52 -10.07 -9.44
C ALA A 7 26.24 -8.87 -8.53
N GLY A 8 27.26 -8.33 -7.87
CA GLY A 8 27.16 -7.12 -7.05
C GLY A 8 26.95 -5.82 -7.85
N ARG A 9 27.34 -5.79 -9.14
CA ARG A 9 27.02 -4.67 -10.05
C ARG A 9 25.59 -4.74 -10.59
N LEU A 10 25.06 -5.94 -10.77
CA LEU A 10 23.67 -6.19 -11.20
C LEU A 10 22.66 -5.90 -10.09
N ASN A 11 23.03 -6.14 -8.83
CA ASN A 11 22.24 -5.82 -7.65
C ASN A 11 23.11 -5.06 -6.64
N PRO A 12 23.31 -3.74 -6.81
CA PRO A 12 24.02 -2.96 -5.82
C PRO A 12 23.34 -3.12 -4.46
N ALA A 13 24.13 -3.29 -3.40
CA ALA A 13 23.60 -3.29 -2.04
C ALA A 13 22.86 -1.96 -1.82
N GLN A 14 21.54 -1.98 -1.89
CA GLN A 14 20.74 -0.81 -1.59
C GLN A 14 20.86 -0.56 -0.09
N GLU A 15 21.44 0.57 0.28
CA GLU A 15 21.34 1.03 1.66
C GLU A 15 19.86 1.25 1.96
N PRO A 16 19.27 0.50 2.91
CA PRO A 16 17.86 0.65 3.21
C PRO A 16 17.64 2.04 3.80
N THR A 17 16.93 2.89 3.07
CA THR A 17 16.52 4.22 3.54
C THR A 17 15.14 4.14 4.15
N TYR A 18 14.83 5.02 5.12
CA TYR A 18 13.48 5.06 5.69
C TYR A 18 12.41 5.36 4.63
N LYS A 19 12.72 6.23 3.66
CA LYS A 19 11.84 6.51 2.53
C LYS A 19 11.59 5.26 1.68
N GLY A 20 12.64 4.52 1.33
CA GLY A 20 12.53 3.27 0.58
C GLY A 20 11.74 2.21 1.34
N PHE A 21 11.97 2.10 2.66
CA PHE A 21 11.17 1.24 3.53
C PHE A 21 9.67 1.58 3.45
N LEU A 22 9.30 2.86 3.59
CA LEU A 22 7.90 3.28 3.51
C LEU A 22 7.28 2.94 2.15
N GLN A 23 8.02 3.10 1.06
CA GLN A 23 7.57 2.78 -0.29
C GLN A 23 7.33 1.27 -0.45
N VAL A 24 8.31 0.45 -0.07
CA VAL A 24 8.20 -1.02 -0.15
C VAL A 24 7.08 -1.52 0.76
N PHE A 25 6.96 -0.99 1.97
CA PHE A 25 5.90 -1.38 2.89
C PHE A 25 4.51 -1.01 2.37
N SER A 26 4.37 0.18 1.77
CA SER A 26 3.09 0.62 1.20
C SER A 26 2.73 -0.16 -0.07
N ALA A 27 3.73 -0.52 -0.88
CA ALA A 27 3.55 -1.39 -2.05
C ALA A 27 3.13 -2.80 -1.62
N TRP A 28 3.79 -3.38 -0.61
CA TRP A 28 3.42 -4.69 -0.05
C TRP A 28 1.97 -4.71 0.45
N ILE A 29 1.52 -3.65 1.12
CA ILE A 29 0.12 -3.50 1.54
C ILE A 29 -0.83 -3.55 0.33
N LEU A 30 -0.49 -2.91 -0.79
CA LEU A 30 -1.31 -2.90 -2.00
C LEU A 30 -1.30 -4.25 -2.71
N GLU A 31 -0.12 -4.87 -2.85
CA GLU A 31 0.07 -6.14 -3.56
C GLU A 31 -0.69 -7.29 -2.91
N GLU A 32 -0.73 -7.32 -1.59
CA GLU A 32 -1.40 -8.35 -0.79
C GLU A 32 -2.81 -7.93 -0.35
N ASP A 33 -3.32 -6.80 -0.85
CA ASP A 33 -4.64 -6.24 -0.51
C ASP A 33 -4.90 -6.16 1.01
N LEU A 34 -3.89 -5.68 1.74
CA LEU A 34 -3.94 -5.58 3.20
C LEU A 34 -4.57 -4.26 3.66
N PRO A 35 -5.17 -4.21 4.87
CA PRO A 35 -5.65 -2.96 5.44
C PRO A 35 -4.51 -1.95 5.63
N PHE A 36 -4.77 -0.66 5.39
CA PHE A 36 -3.74 0.39 5.58
C PHE A 36 -3.29 0.52 7.04
N THR A 37 -4.09 0.03 7.99
CA THR A 37 -3.75 -0.07 9.42
C THR A 37 -2.80 -1.22 9.75
N THR A 38 -2.32 -1.98 8.76
CA THR A 38 -1.41 -3.13 8.97
C THR A 38 -0.15 -2.75 9.75
N GLY A 39 0.41 -1.56 9.51
CA GLY A 39 1.55 -1.05 10.27
C GLY A 39 1.27 -0.77 11.75
N GLU A 40 0.00 -0.68 12.15
CA GLU A 40 -0.42 -0.45 13.53
C GLU A 40 -0.66 -1.76 14.29
N SER A 41 -0.51 -2.91 13.62
CA SER A 41 -0.68 -4.23 14.22
C SER A 41 0.31 -4.47 15.37
N PRO A 42 -0.16 -4.74 16.60
CA PRO A 42 0.71 -5.08 17.72
C PRO A 42 1.52 -6.36 17.48
N ALA A 43 0.98 -7.30 16.71
CA ALA A 43 1.68 -8.54 16.36
C ALA A 43 2.87 -8.25 15.43
N LEU A 44 2.67 -7.42 14.41
CA LEU A 44 3.73 -7.00 13.51
C LEU A 44 4.81 -6.22 14.25
N LYS A 45 4.42 -5.35 15.18
CA LYS A 45 5.35 -4.65 16.06
C LYS A 45 6.24 -5.61 16.87
N ARG A 46 5.67 -6.67 17.45
CA ARG A 46 6.46 -7.70 18.17
C ARG A 46 7.49 -8.38 17.26
N VAL A 47 7.13 -8.66 16.01
CA VAL A 47 8.06 -9.23 15.03
C VAL A 47 9.20 -8.25 14.74
N TYR A 48 8.90 -6.96 14.56
CA TYR A 48 9.91 -5.91 14.36
C TYR A 48 10.85 -5.77 15.56
N ASP A 49 10.29 -5.78 16.78
CA ASP A 49 11.06 -5.70 18.01
C ASP A 49 11.98 -6.92 18.17
N TYR A 50 11.48 -8.13 17.86
CA TYR A 50 12.26 -9.37 17.89
C TYR A 50 13.42 -9.35 16.88
N LEU A 51 13.15 -8.89 15.66
CA LEU A 51 14.14 -8.76 14.58
C LEU A 51 15.06 -7.54 14.74
N LYS A 52 14.80 -6.68 15.73
CA LYS A 52 15.54 -5.43 15.98
C LYS A 52 15.59 -4.51 14.75
N ILE A 53 14.46 -4.44 14.02
CA ILE A 53 14.33 -3.56 12.86
C ILE A 53 14.38 -2.10 13.33
N GLN A 54 15.24 -1.28 12.70
CA GLN A 54 15.40 0.12 13.08
C GLN A 54 14.34 1.06 12.48
N PHE A 55 13.56 0.58 11.51
CA PHE A 55 12.49 1.36 10.91
C PHE A 55 11.22 1.31 11.75
N ARG A 56 10.61 2.48 11.93
CA ARG A 56 9.31 2.60 12.57
C ARG A 56 8.22 2.14 11.63
N LEU A 57 7.32 1.29 12.12
CA LEU A 57 6.12 0.90 11.36
C LEU A 57 5.26 2.14 11.03
N PRO A 58 4.74 2.25 9.80
CA PRO A 58 3.94 3.39 9.40
C PRO A 58 2.52 3.31 9.94
N SER A 59 1.91 4.48 10.18
CA SER A 59 0.47 4.61 10.41
C SER A 59 -0.32 4.48 9.10
N ASP A 60 -1.62 4.26 9.20
CA ASP A 60 -2.55 4.27 8.06
C ASP A 60 -2.41 5.53 7.18
N THR A 61 -2.29 6.69 7.83
CA THR A 61 -2.09 8.01 7.22
C THR A 61 -0.76 8.12 6.52
N THR A 62 0.29 7.47 7.04
CA THR A 62 1.62 7.43 6.42
C THR A 62 1.60 6.55 5.18
N VAL A 63 0.92 5.40 5.24
CA VAL A 63 0.73 4.50 4.09
C VAL A 63 -0.03 5.21 2.97
N ARG A 64 -1.19 5.84 3.27
CA ARG A 64 -1.97 6.61 2.28
C ARG A 64 -1.14 7.70 1.60
N LYS A 65 -0.45 8.54 2.37
CA LYS A 65 0.40 9.61 1.82
C LYS A 65 1.52 9.08 0.95
N THR A 66 2.09 7.93 1.31
CA THR A 66 3.16 7.30 0.54
C THR A 66 2.61 6.76 -0.78
N LEU A 67 1.43 6.13 -0.76
CA LEU A 67 0.73 5.69 -1.97
C LEU A 67 0.36 6.88 -2.87
N ASP A 68 -0.20 7.95 -2.32
CA ASP A 68 -0.49 9.18 -3.08
C ASP A 68 0.77 9.73 -3.74
N SER A 69 1.90 9.73 -3.02
CA SER A 69 3.18 10.15 -3.60
C SER A 69 3.66 9.22 -4.70
N ILE A 70 3.52 7.90 -4.54
CA ILE A 70 3.90 6.91 -5.57
C ILE A 70 3.03 7.11 -6.81
N VAL A 71 1.72 7.21 -6.62
CA VAL A 71 0.73 7.44 -7.68
C VAL A 71 1.00 8.76 -8.40
N ASN A 72 1.28 9.85 -7.69
CA ASN A 72 1.64 11.14 -8.31
C ASN A 72 2.95 11.09 -9.09
N ILE A 73 3.96 10.36 -8.61
CA ILE A 73 5.23 10.16 -9.33
C ILE A 73 4.99 9.32 -10.58
N LEU A 74 4.24 8.22 -10.47
CA LEU A 74 3.88 7.37 -11.61
C LEU A 74 3.05 8.14 -12.62
N HIS A 75 2.03 8.89 -12.20
CA HIS A 75 1.25 9.75 -13.10
C HIS A 75 2.12 10.83 -13.74
N GLY A 76 3.00 11.50 -12.99
CA GLY A 76 3.92 12.49 -13.55
C GLY A 76 4.83 11.90 -14.63
N ASN A 77 5.36 10.70 -14.39
CA ASN A 77 6.25 10.01 -15.33
C ASN A 77 5.50 9.40 -16.53
N VAL A 78 4.29 8.86 -16.32
CA VAL A 78 3.47 8.23 -17.38
C VAL A 78 2.79 9.29 -18.25
N VAL A 79 2.45 10.46 -17.71
CA VAL A 79 1.85 11.57 -18.48
C VAL A 79 2.87 12.24 -19.42
N GLU A 80 4.18 12.14 -19.16
CA GLU A 80 5.21 12.55 -20.14
C GLU A 80 5.38 11.56 -21.30
N GLU A 81 4.98 10.29 -21.15
CA GLU A 81 5.15 9.25 -22.20
C GLU A 81 3.86 8.81 -22.91
N ILE A 82 2.67 9.06 -22.34
CA ILE A 82 1.41 8.56 -22.89
C ILE A 82 0.33 9.66 -22.89
N SER A 83 0.30 10.44 -23.97
CA SER A 83 -0.91 11.16 -24.38
C SER A 83 -1.87 10.19 -25.09
N VAL A 84 -2.55 9.32 -24.33
CA VAL A 84 -3.67 8.53 -24.85
C VAL A 84 -4.91 8.87 -24.05
N LEU A 85 -5.86 9.42 -24.79
CA LEU A 85 -7.24 9.74 -24.44
C LEU A 85 -7.91 8.57 -23.70
N ILE A 86 -8.14 8.69 -22.39
CA ILE A 86 -9.11 7.83 -21.69
C ILE A 86 -10.43 8.58 -21.66
N CYS A 87 -11.32 8.22 -22.58
CA CYS A 87 -12.72 8.64 -22.55
C CYS A 87 -13.39 8.11 -21.27
N PRO A 88 -14.16 8.93 -20.54
CA PRO A 88 -14.87 8.51 -19.34
C PRO A 88 -16.17 7.80 -19.75
N ASN A 89 -16.07 6.58 -20.25
CA ASN A 89 -17.22 5.73 -20.52
C ASN A 89 -16.86 4.30 -20.12
N ASP A 90 -16.91 4.00 -18.83
CA ASP A 90 -17.36 2.69 -18.36
C ASP A 90 -17.68 2.79 -16.87
N SER A 91 -18.80 2.19 -16.51
CA SER A 91 -19.44 2.32 -15.20
C SER A 91 -18.62 1.58 -14.13
N ASN A 92 -17.68 2.29 -13.50
CA ASN A 92 -16.91 1.75 -12.38
C ASN A 92 -17.79 1.68 -11.13
N PHE A 93 -18.26 0.47 -10.80
CA PHE A 93 -19.02 0.21 -9.59
C PHE A 93 -18.07 -0.30 -8.50
N PHE A 94 -18.31 0.10 -7.26
CA PHE A 94 -17.51 -0.33 -6.11
C PHE A 94 -18.43 -0.95 -5.07
N SER A 95 -17.99 -2.06 -4.47
CA SER A 95 -18.63 -2.68 -3.32
C SER A 95 -17.72 -2.53 -2.11
N GLY A 96 -18.25 -1.98 -1.02
CA GLY A 96 -17.54 -1.86 0.24
C GLY A 96 -18.33 -2.48 1.38
N VAL A 97 -17.65 -3.20 2.26
CA VAL A 97 -18.20 -3.68 3.54
C VAL A 97 -17.62 -2.82 4.64
N ILE A 98 -18.47 -2.12 5.38
CA ILE A 98 -18.05 -1.31 6.53
C ILE A 98 -18.62 -1.95 7.80
N ALA A 99 -17.72 -2.30 8.72
CA ALA A 99 -18.09 -2.73 10.06
C ALA A 99 -18.23 -1.51 10.98
N HIS A 100 -19.29 -1.54 11.78
CA HIS A 100 -19.57 -0.54 12.79
C HIS A 100 -19.72 -1.26 14.12
N TRP A 101 -18.99 -0.83 15.14
CA TRP A 101 -19.16 -1.33 16.49
C TRP A 101 -18.82 -0.25 17.51
N ILE A 102 -19.23 -0.47 18.75
CA ILE A 102 -18.86 0.37 19.88
C ILE A 102 -17.73 -0.34 20.62
N ASP A 103 -16.61 0.35 20.82
CA ASP A 103 -15.48 -0.19 21.58
C ASP A 103 -15.72 -0.15 23.10
N ASP A 104 -14.81 -0.73 23.87
CA ASP A 104 -14.90 -0.78 25.34
C ASP A 104 -14.90 0.62 26.00
N ASN A 105 -14.50 1.65 25.25
CA ASN A 105 -14.45 3.03 25.69
C ASN A 105 -15.68 3.84 25.23
N TRP A 106 -16.75 3.17 24.79
CA TRP A 106 -17.99 3.79 24.28
C TRP A 106 -17.81 4.65 23.03
N ASN A 107 -16.75 4.43 22.26
CA ASN A 107 -16.55 5.12 20.99
C ASN A 107 -17.20 4.32 19.86
N LEU A 108 -17.94 5.01 18.99
CA LEU A 108 -18.36 4.44 17.72
C LEU A 108 -17.14 4.31 16.81
N ILE A 109 -16.81 3.09 16.43
CA ILE A 109 -15.73 2.77 15.50
C ILE A 109 -16.33 2.32 14.19
N GLU A 110 -15.94 2.98 13.11
CA GLU A 110 -16.27 2.62 11.74
C GLU A 110 -15.00 2.16 11.04
N ARG A 111 -14.99 0.96 10.48
CA ARG A 111 -13.84 0.41 9.76
C ARG A 111 -14.29 -0.25 8.47
N LEU A 112 -13.66 0.14 7.37
CA LEU A 112 -13.75 -0.54 6.09
C LEU A 112 -13.11 -1.93 6.22
N VAL A 113 -13.90 -2.97 6.03
CA VAL A 113 -13.50 -4.38 6.14
C VAL A 113 -13.04 -4.91 4.79
N ASP A 114 -13.77 -4.56 3.73
CA ASP A 114 -13.55 -5.05 2.39
C ASP A 114 -13.94 -3.97 1.38
N PHE A 115 -13.22 -3.88 0.27
CA PHE A 115 -13.45 -2.90 -0.79
C PHE A 115 -13.03 -3.47 -2.14
N LYS A 116 -14.02 -3.87 -2.93
CA LYS A 116 -13.80 -4.51 -4.23
C LYS A 116 -14.31 -3.62 -5.37
N HIS A 117 -13.48 -3.48 -6.40
CA HIS A 117 -13.91 -2.98 -7.70
C HIS A 117 -14.80 -4.04 -8.39
N LEU A 118 -16.02 -3.66 -8.75
CA LEU A 118 -16.95 -4.53 -9.46
C LEU A 118 -16.74 -4.37 -10.96
N GLU A 119 -16.46 -5.47 -11.64
CA GLU A 119 -16.42 -5.47 -13.10
C GLU A 119 -17.82 -5.27 -13.69
N ASN A 120 -17.86 -4.76 -14.93
CA ASN A 120 -19.10 -4.42 -15.64
C ASN A 120 -20.14 -5.55 -15.54
N ARG A 121 -21.30 -5.25 -14.91
CA ARG A 121 -22.48 -6.10 -14.67
C ARG A 121 -22.44 -7.08 -13.47
N GLU A 122 -21.44 -7.08 -12.59
CA GLU A 122 -21.50 -7.86 -11.32
C GLU A 122 -22.61 -7.38 -10.35
N HIS A 123 -23.16 -6.18 -10.57
CA HIS A 123 -24.24 -5.58 -9.78
C HIS A 123 -25.65 -6.02 -10.22
N ALA A 124 -25.79 -6.73 -11.34
CA ALA A 124 -27.06 -7.29 -11.80
C ALA A 124 -27.18 -8.71 -11.25
N GLY A 125 -27.91 -8.85 -10.14
CA GLY A 125 -28.15 -10.13 -9.45
C GLY A 125 -28.89 -11.16 -10.28
#